data_AF-A0A9D6RV64-F1
#
_entry.id   AF-A0A9D6RV64-F1
#
_cell.length_a   1.000
_cell.length_b   1.000
_cell.length_c   1.000
_cell.angle_alpha   90.00
_cell.angle_beta   90.00
_cell.angle_gamma   90.00
#
_symmetry.space_group_name_H-M   'P 1'
#
loop_
_entity.id
_entity.type
_entity.pdbx_description
1 polymer ?
#
loop_
_entity_poly.entity_id
_entity_poly.type
_entity_poly.pdbx_seq_one_letter_code
_entity_poly.pdbx_strand_id
1 'polypeptide(L)'
;MRRGAALAIMLLVLTAGARVATADTAVVRLHELTDLLSGETRRVDAPARDEVIRVLQDRLRAFGWQAEIRPAAEDRLILTAELEPSALSTLLGRLEFREPISEDEWRVALDGRHVARAEVIPMEGGFAVVQFQLTPEGKAAFASLTSRLVGKSLGVYWGERELFAVRVMEPIASGTAQIHLGAAGMEPEQLATMLNLDELPLRLELLTDE
;
A
#
# COMPACT_ATOMS: atom_id res chain seq x y z
N MET A 1 -24.07 24.18 46.51
CA MET A 1 -23.17 25.09 45.76
C MET A 1 -21.90 24.30 45.42
N ARG A 2 -21.76 23.88 44.15
CA ARG A 2 -20.71 24.27 43.18
C ARG A 2 -19.27 24.00 43.67
N ARG A 3 -18.65 22.91 43.21
CA ARG A 3 -17.75 22.78 42.02
C ARG A 3 -16.30 23.21 42.33
N GLY A 4 -15.36 22.30 42.06
CA GLY A 4 -13.92 22.58 42.07
C GLY A 4 -13.09 21.34 41.76
N ALA A 5 -13.34 20.69 40.62
CA ALA A 5 -12.42 19.71 40.06
C ALA A 5 -11.17 20.47 39.57
N ALA A 6 -10.03 20.26 40.23
CA ALA A 6 -8.74 20.74 39.74
C ALA A 6 -8.25 19.76 38.66
N LEU A 7 -8.46 20.16 37.41
CA LEU A 7 -7.94 19.52 36.21
C LEU A 7 -6.41 19.74 36.19
N ALA A 8 -5.64 18.72 36.56
CA ALA A 8 -4.19 18.75 36.37
C ALA A 8 -3.89 18.51 34.88
N ILE A 9 -3.72 19.61 34.14
CA ILE A 9 -3.19 19.60 32.77
C ILE A 9 -1.74 19.17 32.86
N MET A 10 -1.46 17.90 32.54
CA MET A 10 -0.10 17.37 32.41
C MET A 10 0.50 17.93 31.12
N LEU A 11 1.23 19.04 31.27
CA LEU A 11 2.05 19.65 30.24
C LEU A 11 3.25 18.73 29.98
N LEU A 12 3.25 18.01 28.85
CA LEU A 12 4.38 17.17 28.48
C LEU A 12 5.46 18.02 27.80
N VAL A 13 6.51 18.34 28.56
CA VAL A 13 7.76 18.87 28.03
C VAL A 13 8.51 17.74 27.32
N LEU A 14 8.73 17.87 26.01
CA LEU A 14 9.56 16.97 25.23
C LEU A 14 11.04 17.23 25.55
N THR A 15 11.57 16.56 26.57
CA THR A 15 13.01 16.36 26.73
C THR A 15 13.42 15.04 26.08
N ALA A 16 14.49 15.11 25.29
CA ALA A 16 15.10 13.99 24.59
C ALA A 16 15.34 12.78 25.51
N GLY A 17 15.06 11.59 24.99
CA GLY A 17 15.37 10.31 25.63
C GLY A 17 14.13 9.45 25.84
N ALA A 18 14.01 8.42 24.99
CA ALA A 18 13.19 7.22 25.17
C ALA A 18 11.69 7.42 25.50
N ARG A 19 10.85 7.30 24.47
CA ARG A 19 9.51 6.78 24.64
C ARG A 19 9.38 5.52 23.79
N VAL A 20 9.41 4.41 24.50
CA VAL A 20 8.90 3.11 24.12
C VAL A 20 7.70 3.28 23.17
N ALA A 21 7.74 2.68 22.00
CA ALA A 21 6.53 2.34 21.25
C ALA A 21 5.61 1.57 22.20
N THR A 22 4.64 2.25 22.81
CA THR A 22 3.49 1.57 23.39
C THR A 22 2.89 0.70 22.29
N ALA A 23 2.47 -0.52 22.60
CA ALA A 23 2.05 -1.56 21.63
C ALA A 23 1.09 -1.06 20.53
N ASP A 24 0.43 0.06 20.76
CA ASP A 24 -0.57 0.68 19.90
C ASP A 24 -0.04 1.94 19.16
N THR A 25 1.27 2.20 19.10
CA THR A 25 1.83 3.39 18.43
C THR A 25 3.00 3.06 17.51
N ALA A 26 2.86 3.42 16.24
CA ALA A 26 3.86 3.31 15.19
C ALA A 26 4.32 4.69 14.72
N VAL A 27 5.62 4.82 14.46
CA VAL A 27 6.17 6.01 13.77
C VAL A 27 6.43 5.64 12.32
N VAL A 28 5.86 6.42 11.41
CA VAL A 28 6.01 6.20 9.97
C VAL A 28 6.82 7.34 9.37
N ARG A 29 7.93 7.01 8.71
CA ARG A 29 8.71 7.95 7.91
C ARG A 29 8.15 8.03 6.49
N LEU A 30 8.11 9.24 5.95
CA LEU A 30 7.71 9.56 4.60
C LEU A 30 8.95 9.78 3.75
N HIS A 31 8.97 9.15 2.59
CA HIS A 31 10.04 9.25 1.61
C HIS A 31 9.49 9.73 0.27
N GLU A 32 10.30 10.48 -0.46
CA GLU A 32 9.97 10.89 -1.81
C GLU A 32 9.66 9.68 -2.70
N LEU A 33 8.75 9.88 -3.65
CA LEU A 33 8.33 8.83 -4.56
C LEU A 33 8.41 9.34 -5.99
N THR A 34 9.13 8.61 -6.84
CA THR A 34 9.20 8.89 -8.27
C THR A 34 8.25 7.98 -9.03
N ASP A 35 7.49 8.55 -9.95
CA ASP A 35 6.74 7.82 -10.96
C ASP A 35 7.66 7.11 -11.95
N LEU A 36 7.51 5.79 -12.08
CA LEU A 36 8.34 5.00 -12.97
C LEU A 36 8.06 5.26 -14.45
N LEU A 37 6.86 5.75 -14.80
CA LEU A 37 6.48 6.06 -16.17
C LEU A 37 6.73 7.53 -16.51
N SER A 38 6.31 8.46 -15.65
CA SER A 38 6.45 9.90 -15.94
C SER A 38 7.80 10.48 -15.50
N GLY A 39 8.51 9.83 -14.57
CA GLY A 39 9.72 10.37 -13.95
C GLY A 39 9.46 11.51 -12.96
N GLU A 40 8.20 11.86 -12.70
CA GLU A 40 7.83 12.91 -11.76
C GLU A 40 8.08 12.45 -10.31
N THR A 41 8.77 13.29 -9.53
CA THR A 41 9.03 13.02 -8.11
C THR A 41 8.07 13.82 -7.23
N ARG A 42 7.27 13.09 -6.43
CA ARG A 42 6.51 13.64 -5.32
C ARG A 42 7.45 13.82 -4.14
N ARG A 43 7.71 15.08 -3.78
CA ARG A 43 8.54 15.43 -2.64
C ARG A 43 7.77 15.31 -1.34
N VAL A 44 8.50 15.15 -0.25
CA VAL A 44 7.93 15.23 1.10
C VAL A 44 7.71 16.71 1.43
N ASP A 45 6.44 17.12 1.44
CA ASP A 45 6.00 18.44 1.87
C ASP A 45 4.66 18.35 2.61
N ALA A 46 4.15 19.48 3.12
CA ALA A 46 2.89 19.49 3.86
C ALA A 46 1.69 19.01 3.02
N PRO A 47 1.48 19.49 1.77
CA PRO A 47 0.42 18.95 0.91
C PRO A 47 0.51 17.44 0.67
N ALA A 48 1.70 16.90 0.38
CA ALA A 48 1.89 15.47 0.16
C ALA A 48 1.63 14.66 1.43
N ARG A 49 2.05 15.16 2.60
CA ARG A 49 1.75 14.53 3.90
C ARG A 49 0.24 14.52 4.18
N ASP A 50 -0.45 15.62 3.94
CA ASP A 50 -1.89 15.71 4.18
C ASP A 50 -2.66 14.76 3.24
N GLU A 51 -2.17 14.59 2.01
CA GLU A 51 -2.68 13.58 1.07
C GLU A 51 -2.41 12.14 1.55
N VAL A 52 -1.22 11.84 2.08
CA VAL A 52 -0.95 10.55 2.72
C VAL A 52 -1.93 10.28 3.86
N ILE A 53 -2.15 11.26 4.75
CA ILE A 53 -3.09 11.11 5.87
C ILE A 53 -4.50 10.80 5.35
N ARG A 54 -4.97 11.51 4.31
CA ARG A 54 -6.26 11.23 3.68
C ARG A 54 -6.32 9.80 3.13
N VAL A 55 -5.33 9.38 2.34
CA VAL A 55 -5.29 8.03 1.76
C VAL A 55 -5.30 6.96 2.86
N LEU A 56 -4.52 7.13 3.93
CA LEU A 56 -4.52 6.20 5.05
C LEU A 56 -5.87 6.16 5.78
N GLN A 57 -6.53 7.31 5.96
CA GLN A 57 -7.89 7.37 6.52
C GLN A 57 -8.91 6.66 5.63
N ASP A 58 -8.79 6.78 4.31
CA ASP A 58 -9.68 6.12 3.35
C ASP A 58 -9.49 4.60 3.40
N ARG A 59 -8.24 4.13 3.49
CA ARG A 59 -7.90 2.71 3.67
C ARG A 59 -8.43 2.15 4.99
N LEU A 60 -8.24 2.87 6.10
CA LEU A 60 -8.80 2.46 7.40
C LEU A 60 -10.31 2.26 7.31
N ARG A 61 -11.04 3.19 6.67
CA ARG A 61 -12.49 3.06 6.46
C ARG A 61 -12.84 1.86 5.57
N ALA A 62 -12.09 1.62 4.51
CA ALA A 62 -12.32 0.48 3.61
C ALA A 62 -12.19 -0.87 4.32
N PHE A 63 -11.27 -0.99 5.28
CA PHE A 63 -11.08 -2.20 6.08
C PHE A 63 -11.89 -2.24 7.39
N GLY A 64 -12.62 -1.18 7.73
CA GLY A 64 -13.32 -1.08 9.01
C GLY A 64 -12.40 -0.93 10.22
N TRP A 65 -11.14 -0.52 10.01
CA TRP A 65 -10.13 -0.32 11.04
C TRP A 65 -10.22 1.09 11.64
N GLN A 66 -9.71 1.24 12.86
CA GLN A 66 -9.67 2.51 13.58
C GLN A 66 -8.23 2.86 13.97
N ALA A 67 -7.81 4.08 13.65
CA ALA A 67 -6.52 4.61 14.06
C ALA A 67 -6.56 6.14 14.13
N GLU A 68 -5.77 6.72 15.02
CA GLU A 68 -5.43 8.14 15.00
C GLU A 68 -4.14 8.34 14.20
N ILE A 69 -4.16 9.28 13.25
CA ILE A 69 -2.99 9.66 12.44
C ILE A 69 -2.70 11.12 12.68
N ARG A 70 -1.49 11.45 13.12
CA ARG A 70 -1.07 12.83 13.36
C ARG A 70 0.34 13.12 12.84
N PRO A 71 0.59 14.32 12.30
CA PRO A 71 1.94 14.75 11.98
C PRO A 71 2.83 14.78 13.22
N ALA A 72 4.07 14.32 13.08
CA ALA A 72 5.11 14.41 14.11
C ALA A 72 6.29 15.27 13.68
N ALA A 73 6.59 15.28 12.38
CA ALA A 73 7.55 16.15 11.71
C ALA A 73 7.11 16.36 10.25
N GLU A 74 7.94 17.03 9.45
CA GLU A 74 7.70 17.18 8.01
C GLU A 74 7.62 15.81 7.30
N ASP A 75 8.57 14.93 7.63
CA ASP A 75 8.75 13.59 7.07
C ASP A 75 8.20 12.47 7.96
N ARG A 76 7.42 12.78 9.01
CA ARG A 76 6.96 11.77 9.97
C ARG A 76 5.52 11.91 10.38
N LEU A 77 4.86 10.75 10.45
CA LEU A 77 3.55 10.56 11.05
C LEU A 77 3.67 9.68 12.29
N ILE A 78 2.80 9.94 13.27
CA ILE A 78 2.51 9.01 14.35
C ILE A 78 1.14 8.41 14.06
N LEU A 79 1.10 7.08 14.02
CA LEU A 79 -0.10 6.26 13.92
C LEU A 79 -0.34 5.63 15.29
N THR A 80 -1.51 5.87 15.88
CA THR A 80 -1.92 5.21 17.12
C THR A 80 -3.14 4.32 16.84
N ALA A 81 -2.98 3.01 16.96
CA ALA A 81 -3.97 2.02 16.58
C ALA A 81 -3.73 0.67 17.27
N GLU A 82 -4.80 -0.02 17.64
CA GLU A 82 -4.76 -1.43 18.06
C GLU A 82 -4.84 -2.32 16.80
N LEU A 83 -3.76 -2.35 16.02
CA LEU A 83 -3.66 -3.13 14.78
C LEU A 83 -2.53 -4.16 14.86
N GLU A 84 -2.83 -5.38 14.43
CA GLU A 84 -1.81 -6.41 14.24
C GLU A 84 -0.80 -5.98 13.16
N PRO A 85 0.46 -6.46 13.22
CA PRO A 85 1.50 -6.09 12.26
C PRO A 85 1.12 -6.29 10.78
N SER A 86 0.33 -7.33 10.48
CA SER A 86 -0.16 -7.61 9.12
C SER A 86 -1.17 -6.58 8.62
N ALA A 87 -2.01 -6.05 9.50
CA ALA A 87 -2.95 -4.97 9.18
C ALA A 87 -2.19 -3.66 8.95
N LEU A 88 -1.18 -3.37 9.78
CA LEU A 88 -0.30 -2.21 9.59
C LEU A 88 0.48 -2.28 8.26
N SER A 89 1.06 -3.43 7.94
CA SER A 89 1.72 -3.67 6.65
C SER A 89 0.76 -3.49 5.48
N THR A 90 -0.48 -3.94 5.61
CA THR A 90 -1.53 -3.75 4.59
C THR A 90 -1.89 -2.27 4.43
N LEU A 91 -2.01 -1.53 5.54
CA LEU A 91 -2.33 -0.11 5.53
C LEU A 91 -1.25 0.73 4.83
N LEU A 92 0.02 0.43 5.08
CA LEU A 92 1.18 1.18 4.59
C LEU A 92 1.73 0.70 3.23
N GLY A 93 1.32 -0.49 2.78
CA GLY A 93 1.84 -1.10 1.56
C GLY A 93 1.38 -0.41 0.27
N ARG A 94 2.18 -0.54 -0.78
CA ARG A 94 1.89 -0.08 -2.15
C ARG A 94 1.79 -1.28 -3.07
N LEU A 95 0.91 -1.25 -4.08
CA LEU A 95 0.87 -2.31 -5.07
C LEU A 95 2.06 -2.16 -6.01
N GLU A 96 2.82 -3.23 -6.23
CA GLU A 96 3.98 -3.22 -7.11
C GLU A 96 3.98 -4.44 -8.02
N PHE A 97 4.10 -4.21 -9.33
CA PHE A 97 4.41 -5.22 -10.31
C PHE A 97 5.92 -5.25 -10.52
N ARG A 98 6.56 -6.36 -10.18
CA ARG A 98 8.01 -6.50 -10.22
C ARG A 98 8.45 -7.48 -11.31
N GLU A 99 9.52 -7.13 -12.02
CA GLU A 99 10.20 -8.01 -12.96
C GLU A 99 11.49 -8.58 -12.33
N PRO A 100 11.89 -9.81 -12.68
CA PRO A 100 13.14 -10.37 -12.19
C PRO A 100 14.34 -9.68 -12.86
N ILE A 101 15.29 -9.21 -12.05
CA ILE A 101 16.65 -8.84 -12.49
C ILE A 101 17.53 -10.09 -12.51
N SER A 102 17.40 -10.92 -11.47
CA SER A 102 18.06 -12.22 -11.33
C SER A 102 17.09 -13.25 -10.74
N GLU A 103 17.57 -14.41 -10.32
CA GLU A 103 16.74 -15.45 -9.69
C GLU A 103 16.12 -14.98 -8.36
N ASP A 104 16.88 -14.20 -7.58
CA ASP A 104 16.49 -13.73 -6.24
C ASP A 104 16.22 -12.23 -6.15
N GLU A 105 16.46 -11.48 -7.24
CA GLU A 105 16.33 -10.02 -7.25
C GLU A 105 15.22 -9.55 -8.18
N TRP A 106 14.36 -8.68 -7.66
CA TRP A 106 13.18 -8.15 -8.34
C TRP A 106 13.22 -6.62 -8.39
N ARG A 107 12.77 -6.05 -9.51
CA ARG A 107 12.65 -4.60 -9.71
C ARG A 107 11.22 -4.20 -9.96
N VAL A 108 10.77 -3.14 -9.29
CA VAL A 108 9.47 -2.52 -9.57
C VAL A 108 9.46 -1.95 -10.99
N ALA A 109 8.48 -2.38 -11.79
CA ALA A 109 8.30 -1.96 -13.17
C ALA A 109 7.00 -1.18 -13.40
N LEU A 110 5.99 -1.39 -12.54
CA LEU A 110 4.72 -0.68 -12.52
C LEU A 110 4.18 -0.71 -11.09
N ASP A 111 3.31 0.22 -10.71
CA ASP A 111 2.64 0.23 -9.41
C ASP A 111 1.14 0.54 -9.51
N GLY A 112 0.46 0.55 -8.36
CA GLY A 112 -1.00 0.69 -8.30
C GLY A 112 -1.57 2.01 -8.79
N ARG A 113 -0.77 3.06 -9.01
CA ARG A 113 -1.25 4.30 -9.68
C ARG A 113 -1.83 4.06 -11.05
N HIS A 114 -1.42 2.95 -11.66
CA HIS A 114 -1.82 2.56 -13.01
C HIS A 114 -2.95 1.53 -13.03
N VAL A 115 -3.50 1.16 -11.87
CA VAL A 115 -4.71 0.34 -11.74
C VAL A 115 -5.91 1.28 -11.61
N ALA A 116 -6.86 1.17 -12.54
CA ALA A 116 -8.05 2.00 -12.56
C ALA A 116 -9.17 1.44 -11.67
N ARG A 117 -9.31 0.11 -11.62
CA ARG A 117 -10.31 -0.60 -10.81
C ARG A 117 -10.02 -2.10 -10.77
N ALA A 118 -10.54 -2.77 -9.75
CA ALA A 118 -10.61 -4.22 -9.65
C ALA A 118 -12.01 -4.69 -9.22
N GLU A 119 -12.39 -5.88 -9.66
CA GLU A 119 -13.69 -6.50 -9.35
C GLU A 119 -13.54 -8.02 -9.20
N VAL A 120 -14.36 -8.60 -8.33
CA VAL A 120 -14.47 -10.04 -8.20
C VAL A 120 -15.42 -10.55 -9.29
N ILE A 121 -14.94 -11.48 -10.11
CA ILE A 121 -15.71 -12.13 -11.17
C ILE A 121 -16.02 -13.57 -10.73
N PRO A 122 -17.31 -13.90 -10.48
CA PRO A 122 -17.74 -15.27 -10.25
C PRO A 122 -17.47 -16.13 -11.48
N MET A 123 -16.95 -17.33 -11.26
CA MET A 123 -16.68 -18.34 -12.27
C MET A 123 -17.61 -19.54 -12.09
N GLU A 124 -17.75 -20.34 -13.13
CA GLU A 124 -18.45 -21.62 -13.03
C GLU A 124 -17.79 -22.53 -11.97
N GLY A 125 -18.59 -23.31 -11.26
CA GLY A 125 -18.11 -24.19 -10.20
C GLY A 125 -17.93 -23.52 -8.83
N GLY A 126 -18.37 -22.27 -8.66
CA GLY A 126 -18.36 -21.57 -7.37
C GLY A 126 -17.02 -20.94 -6.99
N PHE A 127 -16.07 -20.91 -7.93
CA PHE A 127 -14.83 -20.16 -7.78
C PHE A 127 -15.03 -18.70 -8.18
N ALA A 128 -14.12 -17.82 -7.77
CA ALA A 128 -14.07 -16.45 -8.25
C ALA A 128 -12.63 -16.05 -8.59
N VAL A 129 -12.49 -15.11 -9.52
CA VAL A 129 -11.22 -14.51 -9.91
C VAL A 129 -11.28 -13.01 -9.67
N VAL A 130 -10.13 -12.38 -9.47
CA VAL A 130 -10.07 -10.91 -9.40
C VAL A 130 -9.63 -10.38 -10.74
N GLN A 131 -10.48 -9.59 -11.38
CA GLN A 131 -10.15 -8.89 -12.60
C GLN A 131 -9.76 -7.45 -12.27
N PHE A 132 -8.62 -6.97 -12.78
CA PHE A 132 -8.26 -5.55 -12.68
C PHE A 132 -8.11 -4.94 -14.06
N GLN A 133 -8.48 -3.66 -14.17
CA GLN A 133 -8.31 -2.83 -15.35
C GLN A 133 -7.27 -1.76 -15.08
N LEU A 134 -6.40 -1.52 -16.06
CA LEU A 134 -5.37 -0.49 -16.00
C LEU A 134 -5.86 0.84 -16.58
N THR A 135 -5.23 1.93 -16.16
CA THR A 135 -5.36 3.24 -16.83
C THR A 135 -4.79 3.17 -18.26
N PRO A 136 -5.08 4.14 -19.15
CA PRO A 136 -4.52 4.16 -20.50
C PRO A 136 -2.98 4.11 -20.52
N GLU A 137 -2.32 4.88 -19.66
CA GLU A 137 -0.87 4.90 -19.49
C GLU A 137 -0.37 3.54 -18.95
N GLY A 138 -1.06 3.03 -17.94
CA GLY A 138 -0.79 1.73 -17.32
C GLY A 138 -0.87 0.57 -18.30
N LYS A 139 -1.89 0.58 -19.17
CA LYS A 139 -2.09 -0.42 -20.21
C LYS A 139 -0.89 -0.52 -21.16
N ALA A 140 -0.37 0.60 -21.62
CA ALA A 140 0.78 0.61 -22.52
C ALA A 140 2.04 0.08 -21.83
N ALA A 141 2.30 0.51 -20.59
CA ALA A 141 3.44 0.05 -19.80
C ALA A 141 3.34 -1.44 -19.46
N PHE A 142 2.16 -1.92 -19.07
CA PHE A 142 1.94 -3.32 -18.73
C PHE A 142 2.02 -4.25 -19.95
N ALA A 143 1.55 -3.80 -21.12
CA ALA A 143 1.75 -4.53 -22.38
C ALA A 143 3.24 -4.68 -22.71
N SER A 144 4.02 -3.61 -22.54
CA SER A 144 5.48 -3.65 -22.72
C SER A 144 6.17 -4.58 -21.71
N LEU A 145 5.77 -4.50 -20.43
CA LEU A 145 6.24 -5.38 -19.35
C LEU A 145 5.96 -6.85 -19.61
N THR A 146 4.73 -7.20 -19.93
CA THR A 146 4.37 -8.60 -20.17
C THR A 146 5.02 -9.14 -21.45
N SER A 147 5.18 -8.31 -22.50
CA SER A 147 5.88 -8.71 -23.72
C SER A 147 7.32 -9.16 -23.47
N ARG A 148 8.07 -8.44 -22.62
CA ARG A 148 9.46 -8.79 -22.28
C ARG A 148 9.57 -9.92 -21.25
N LEU A 149 8.47 -10.25 -20.58
CA LEU A 149 8.39 -11.30 -19.57
C LEU A 149 7.79 -12.62 -20.09
N VAL A 150 7.48 -12.74 -21.38
CA VAL A 150 7.01 -14.02 -21.94
C VAL A 150 7.99 -15.16 -21.58
N GLY A 151 7.45 -16.20 -20.94
CA GLY A 151 8.20 -17.35 -20.42
C GLY A 151 8.84 -17.16 -19.04
N LYS A 152 8.80 -15.95 -18.48
CA LYS A 152 9.36 -15.55 -17.17
C LYS A 152 8.25 -15.24 -16.15
N SER A 153 8.64 -15.08 -14.90
CA SER A 153 7.73 -14.70 -13.83
C SER A 153 7.52 -13.19 -13.75
N LEU A 154 6.30 -12.78 -13.42
CA LEU A 154 5.89 -11.44 -13.02
C LEU A 154 5.44 -11.52 -11.56
N GLY A 155 6.13 -10.80 -10.68
CA GLY A 155 5.81 -10.76 -9.27
C GLY A 155 4.82 -9.64 -8.96
N VAL A 156 3.86 -9.90 -8.08
CA VAL A 156 2.91 -8.89 -7.60
C VAL A 156 3.07 -8.78 -6.09
N TYR A 157 3.38 -7.58 -5.62
CA TYR A 157 3.74 -7.28 -4.24
C TYR A 157 2.81 -6.22 -3.66
N TRP A 158 2.61 -6.29 -2.35
CA TRP A 158 1.99 -5.25 -1.55
C TRP A 158 2.97 -4.79 -0.46
N GLY A 159 3.63 -3.65 -0.70
CA GLY A 159 4.85 -3.30 0.02
C GLY A 159 5.91 -4.38 -0.20
N GLU A 160 6.47 -4.91 0.89
CA GLU A 160 7.47 -5.99 0.82
C GLU A 160 6.86 -7.40 0.79
N ARG A 161 5.54 -7.54 0.95
CA ARG A 161 4.88 -8.85 0.91
C ARG A 161 4.59 -9.23 -0.53
N GLU A 162 5.18 -10.34 -1.00
CA GLU A 162 4.73 -10.98 -2.23
C GLU A 162 3.28 -11.47 -2.05
N LEU A 163 2.37 -11.00 -2.90
CA LEU A 163 1.02 -11.53 -2.96
C LEU A 163 1.01 -12.84 -3.74
N PHE A 164 1.63 -12.83 -4.92
CA PHE A 164 1.82 -13.98 -5.78
C PHE A 164 2.79 -13.66 -6.92
N ALA A 165 3.39 -14.68 -7.50
CA ALA A 165 4.14 -14.60 -8.74
C ALA A 165 3.47 -15.47 -9.83
N VAL A 166 3.32 -14.92 -11.02
CA VAL A 166 2.70 -15.61 -12.17
C VAL A 166 3.66 -15.71 -13.33
N ARG A 167 3.65 -16.83 -14.04
CA ARG A 167 4.45 -16.98 -15.26
C ARG A 167 3.70 -16.36 -16.43
N VAL A 168 4.29 -15.38 -17.10
CA VAL A 168 3.67 -14.69 -18.24
C VAL A 168 3.77 -15.59 -19.47
N MET A 169 2.63 -16.04 -19.99
CA MET A 169 2.57 -16.95 -21.15
C MET A 169 2.53 -16.20 -22.48
N GLU A 170 1.89 -15.05 -22.50
CA GLU A 170 1.74 -14.20 -23.67
C GLU A 170 1.68 -12.72 -23.27
N PRO A 171 1.94 -11.79 -24.21
CA PRO A 171 1.76 -10.36 -23.95
C PRO A 171 0.31 -10.01 -23.59
N ILE A 172 0.11 -9.17 -22.57
CA ILE A 172 -1.21 -8.71 -22.13
C ILE A 172 -1.43 -7.27 -22.63
N ALA A 173 -1.97 -7.15 -23.84
CA ALA A 173 -2.22 -5.86 -24.49
C ALA A 173 -3.65 -5.32 -24.30
N SER A 174 -4.55 -6.07 -23.65
CA SER A 174 -5.96 -5.70 -23.44
C SER A 174 -6.11 -4.49 -22.49
N GLY A 175 -5.19 -4.36 -21.53
CA GLY A 175 -5.33 -3.44 -20.38
C GLY A 175 -6.16 -4.02 -19.23
N THR A 176 -6.49 -5.31 -19.30
CA THR A 176 -7.22 -6.04 -18.26
C THR A 176 -6.49 -7.35 -17.98
N ALA A 177 -6.38 -7.73 -16.72
CA ALA A 177 -5.82 -9.03 -16.33
C ALA A 177 -6.66 -9.67 -15.23
N GLN A 178 -6.62 -11.00 -15.17
CA GLN A 178 -7.33 -11.81 -14.19
C GLN A 178 -6.33 -12.53 -13.28
N ILE A 179 -6.63 -12.55 -12.00
CA ILE A 179 -5.83 -13.19 -10.96
C ILE A 179 -6.65 -14.35 -10.40
N HIS A 180 -6.10 -15.55 -10.54
CA HIS A 180 -6.60 -16.75 -9.87
C HIS A 180 -5.82 -16.90 -8.56
N LEU A 181 -6.47 -16.63 -7.42
CA LEU A 181 -5.79 -16.69 -6.13
C LEU A 181 -5.40 -18.11 -5.71
N GLY A 182 -6.10 -19.15 -6.20
CA GLY A 182 -5.72 -20.54 -5.96
C GLY A 182 -5.53 -20.84 -4.46
N ALA A 183 -4.31 -21.25 -4.09
CA ALA A 183 -3.92 -21.55 -2.71
C ALA A 183 -3.29 -20.36 -1.94
N ALA A 184 -3.37 -19.13 -2.46
CA ALA A 184 -2.75 -17.94 -1.85
C ALA A 184 -3.31 -17.55 -0.47
N GLY A 185 -4.35 -18.24 0.03
CA GLY A 185 -4.92 -18.03 1.36
C GLY A 185 -5.54 -16.65 1.57
N MET A 186 -5.79 -15.92 0.49
CA MET A 186 -6.42 -14.61 0.46
C MET A 186 -7.78 -14.72 -0.23
N GLU A 187 -8.79 -14.04 0.31
CA GLU A 187 -10.11 -13.99 -0.30
C GLU A 187 -10.11 -13.02 -1.52
N PRO A 188 -10.81 -13.35 -2.62
CA PRO A 188 -10.92 -12.48 -3.80
C PRO A 188 -11.39 -11.06 -3.47
N GLU A 189 -12.33 -10.91 -2.54
CA GLU A 189 -12.88 -9.63 -2.09
C GLU A 189 -11.80 -8.79 -1.40
N GLN A 190 -10.91 -9.41 -0.62
CA GLN A 190 -9.81 -8.72 0.03
C GLN A 190 -8.82 -8.20 -1.00
N LEU A 191 -8.43 -9.02 -1.98
CA LEU A 191 -7.54 -8.58 -3.06
C LEU A 191 -8.19 -7.46 -3.88
N ALA A 192 -9.45 -7.61 -4.28
CA ALA A 192 -10.16 -6.58 -5.04
C ALA A 192 -10.26 -5.27 -4.24
N THR A 193 -10.50 -5.33 -2.93
CA THR A 193 -10.47 -4.15 -2.06
C THR A 193 -9.09 -3.50 -2.09
N MET A 194 -8.02 -4.27 -1.88
CA MET A 194 -6.64 -3.77 -1.91
C MET A 194 -6.28 -3.10 -3.24
N LEU A 195 -6.65 -3.71 -4.37
CA LEU A 195 -6.37 -3.17 -5.71
C LEU A 195 -7.20 -1.91 -6.04
N ASN A 196 -8.29 -1.65 -5.31
CA ASN A 196 -9.11 -0.44 -5.47
C ASN A 196 -8.73 0.67 -4.48
N LEU A 197 -7.78 0.44 -3.57
CA LEU A 197 -7.33 1.49 -2.66
C LEU A 197 -6.57 2.55 -3.44
N ASP A 198 -6.79 3.81 -3.09
CA ASP A 198 -5.92 4.90 -3.54
C ASP A 198 -4.46 4.54 -3.23
N GLU A 199 -3.60 4.69 -4.22
CA GLU A 199 -2.17 4.44 -4.07
C GLU A 199 -1.54 5.52 -3.18
N LEU A 200 -0.53 5.13 -2.38
CA LEU A 200 0.15 6.11 -1.52
C LEU A 200 0.99 7.06 -2.38
N PRO A 201 0.86 8.39 -2.21
CA PRO A 201 1.59 9.38 -3.01
C PRO A 201 3.06 9.49 -2.60
N LEU A 202 3.45 8.90 -1.48
CA LEU A 202 4.82 8.83 -0.97
C LEU A 202 5.15 7.38 -0.60
N ARG A 203 6.44 7.05 -0.50
CA ARG A 203 6.87 5.78 0.08
C ARG A 203 6.85 5.92 1.60
N LEU A 204 6.21 4.97 2.28
CA LEU A 204 6.10 4.96 3.74
C LEU A 204 7.01 3.86 4.29
N GLU A 205 7.75 4.18 5.34
CA GLU A 205 8.61 3.25 6.08
C GLU A 205 8.14 3.22 7.53
N LEU A 206 7.81 2.03 8.03
CA LEU A 206 7.57 1.84 9.45
C LEU A 206 8.93 1.88 10.17
N LEU A 207 9.10 2.84 11.07
CA LEU A 207 10.27 2.88 11.95
C LEU A 207 10.02 1.93 13.11
N THR A 208 10.72 0.79 13.11
CA THR A 208 10.84 -0.06 14.28
C THR A 208 11.97 0.46 15.14
N ASP A 209 11.76 0.59 16.45
CA ASP A 209 12.84 0.88 17.39
C ASP A 209 13.93 -0.21 17.26
N GLU A 210 15.17 0.17 16.94
CA GLU A 210 16.35 -0.70 17.09
C GLU A 210 16.80 -0.80 18.55
#